data_AF-A0A6C0G7D8-F1
#
_entry.id   AF-A0A6C0G7D8-F1
#
_cell.length_a   1.000
_cell.length_b   1.000
_cell.length_c   1.000
_cell.angle_alpha   90.00
_cell.angle_beta   90.00
_cell.angle_gamma   90.00
#
_symmetry.space_group_name_H-M   'P 1'
#
loop_
_entity.id
_entity.type
_entity.pdbx_description
1 polymer ?
#
loop_
_entity_poly.entity_id
_entity_poly.type
_entity_poly.pdbx_seq_one_letter_code
_entity_poly.pdbx_strand_id
1 'polypeptide(L)'
;MAKRSLLAMMVTLLLVLPIVPAGQAEAARTYDGISGAEQKRGMAFLNDMRSHMGLAELTLDPALTKAAIDHARYADEHYTLKSANRSAEASGMKDYTGTTPSGRAAAAGYKEAGMDIQETVYMDERPYDMFDLGQHMRDLSLVHERRVIITNPDTAAGGPLQVALYPYDGMEGAMIETDGFMDPKQPLAGEGMTITVHANRSDVSGMTATLQRRAGSRTIDIPLQVTSTDGDGAYELKAQRLLRQDAVYTAHVSFRTGGETVERTWTFKTWSFQVDMVIDDMPLLSGGNSVRLDPSGRVFVPIRFLSERFGADVGWDKAAQTITIRQAGLDIRMTIGAGTAYVNGKAVALESPPKLEVYTTVVPLRFIAEAFGYEVNYREREHSVEIWTGFTDQARPPAAAS
;
A
#
# COMPACT_ATOMS: atom_id res chain seq x y z
N MET A 1 -27.95 4.59 35.56
CA MET A 1 -26.54 5.04 35.47
C MET A 1 -25.71 3.81 35.15
N ALA A 2 -25.38 3.59 33.87
CA ALA A 2 -24.10 3.95 33.22
C ALA A 2 -22.96 2.98 33.64
N LYS A 3 -22.16 2.36 32.77
CA LYS A 3 -22.09 2.16 31.32
C LYS A 3 -20.84 1.25 31.11
N ARG A 4 -20.84 0.44 30.05
CA ARG A 4 -19.67 -0.12 29.30
C ARG A 4 -19.04 -1.45 29.74
N SER A 5 -19.55 -2.49 29.08
CA SER A 5 -18.84 -3.50 28.28
C SER A 5 -17.48 -3.06 27.67
N LEU A 6 -16.52 -3.99 27.56
CA LEU A 6 -16.00 -4.45 26.27
C LEU A 6 -15.12 -5.71 26.41
N LEU A 7 -15.57 -6.74 25.69
CA LEU A 7 -14.86 -7.96 25.30
C LEU A 7 -14.01 -7.60 24.07
N ALA A 8 -12.72 -7.90 24.05
CA ALA A 8 -11.90 -7.88 22.83
C ALA A 8 -11.18 -9.22 22.74
N MET A 9 -11.79 -10.12 21.98
CA MET A 9 -11.27 -11.43 21.60
C MET A 9 -10.34 -11.20 20.40
N MET A 10 -9.04 -11.24 20.65
CA MET A 10 -7.99 -11.17 19.65
C MET A 10 -7.65 -12.62 19.24
N VAL A 11 -7.99 -13.02 18.02
CA VAL A 11 -7.51 -14.29 17.44
C VAL A 11 -6.66 -13.92 16.23
N THR A 12 -5.36 -13.86 16.48
CA THR A 12 -4.28 -13.73 15.50
C THR A 12 -4.03 -15.11 14.88
N LEU A 13 -4.10 -15.24 13.55
CA LEU A 13 -3.54 -16.40 12.86
C LEU A 13 -2.15 -16.01 12.33
N LEU A 14 -1.13 -16.29 13.14
CA LEU A 14 0.27 -16.29 12.74
C LEU A 14 0.52 -17.46 11.78
N LEU A 15 1.07 -17.17 10.60
CA LEU A 15 1.86 -18.16 9.87
C LEU A 15 3.21 -18.30 10.58
N VAL A 16 3.39 -19.46 11.19
CA VAL A 16 4.59 -19.87 11.94
C VAL A 16 5.69 -20.18 10.92
N LEU A 17 6.67 -19.29 10.78
CA LEU A 17 8.02 -19.67 10.39
C LEU A 17 8.74 -20.25 11.62
N PRO A 18 9.71 -21.19 11.45
CA PRO A 18 10.24 -21.97 12.56
C PRO A 18 10.88 -21.06 13.60
N ILE A 19 10.28 -21.06 14.80
CA ILE A 19 10.80 -20.46 16.02
C ILE A 19 12.11 -21.18 16.35
N VAL A 20 13.24 -20.50 16.13
CA VAL A 20 14.50 -20.89 16.77
C VAL A 20 14.26 -20.82 18.29
N PRO A 21 14.53 -21.89 19.06
CA PRO A 21 14.19 -21.91 20.47
C PRO A 21 14.96 -20.81 21.22
N ALA A 22 14.21 -19.94 21.89
CA ALA A 22 14.71 -18.96 22.85
C ALA A 22 15.37 -19.71 24.01
N GLY A 23 16.68 -19.92 23.93
CA GLY A 23 17.36 -20.82 24.84
C GLY A 23 18.87 -20.84 24.70
N GLN A 24 19.49 -19.69 24.52
CA GLN A 24 20.85 -19.41 24.96
C GLN A 24 20.95 -17.90 25.14
N ALA A 25 21.16 -17.45 26.37
CA ALA A 25 21.54 -16.09 26.66
C ALA A 25 22.87 -15.83 25.94
N GLU A 26 22.79 -15.23 24.75
CA GLU A 26 23.98 -14.72 24.08
C GLU A 26 24.57 -13.65 24.99
N ALA A 27 25.82 -13.89 25.41
CA ALA A 27 26.68 -12.90 26.00
C ALA A 27 26.50 -11.57 25.25
N ALA A 28 26.41 -10.47 26.00
CA ALA A 28 26.27 -9.10 25.49
C ALA A 28 26.82 -9.01 24.07
N ARG A 29 25.92 -9.00 23.07
CA ARG A 29 26.32 -8.66 21.72
C ARG A 29 26.88 -7.27 21.88
N THR A 30 28.21 -7.15 21.88
CA THR A 30 28.86 -5.89 21.57
C THR A 30 28.34 -5.59 20.18
N TYR A 31 27.28 -4.80 20.12
CA TYR A 31 26.72 -4.28 18.89
C TYR A 31 27.84 -3.42 18.35
N ASP A 32 28.69 -4.03 17.54
CA ASP A 32 29.92 -3.36 17.19
C ASP A 32 29.56 -2.18 16.32
N GLY A 33 28.42 -2.19 15.57
CA GLY A 33 27.83 -1.08 14.81
C GLY A 33 28.79 -0.38 13.83
N ILE A 34 30.06 -0.81 13.82
CA ILE A 34 31.25 -0.09 13.40
C ILE A 34 31.97 -0.96 12.36
N SER A 35 31.78 -2.30 12.31
CA SER A 35 32.57 -3.14 11.41
C SER A 35 31.85 -4.38 10.85
N GLY A 36 31.76 -4.43 9.52
CA GLY A 36 31.69 -5.71 8.79
C GLY A 36 30.31 -6.34 8.62
N ALA A 37 30.09 -6.90 7.43
CA ALA A 37 28.88 -7.62 6.99
C ALA A 37 27.57 -6.81 6.93
N GLU A 38 27.07 -6.15 7.97
CA GLU A 38 25.72 -5.53 7.98
C GLU A 38 25.62 -4.27 7.13
N GLN A 39 26.52 -3.31 7.30
CA GLN A 39 26.60 -2.14 6.43
C GLN A 39 26.83 -2.54 4.97
N LYS A 40 27.61 -3.60 4.73
CA LYS A 40 27.85 -4.14 3.38
C LYS A 40 26.60 -4.82 2.81
N ARG A 41 25.82 -5.52 3.64
CA ARG A 41 24.52 -6.11 3.26
C ARG A 41 23.50 -5.02 2.95
N GLY A 42 23.39 -4.01 3.79
CA GLY A 42 22.57 -2.83 3.53
C GLY A 42 22.99 -2.11 2.24
N MET A 43 24.30 -1.95 2.00
CA MET A 43 24.84 -1.39 0.76
C MET A 43 24.54 -2.22 -0.46
N ALA A 44 24.72 -3.53 -0.38
CA ALA A 44 24.38 -4.43 -1.47
C ALA A 44 22.89 -4.34 -1.80
N PHE A 45 22.02 -4.34 -0.78
CA PHE A 45 20.58 -4.17 -0.96
C PHE A 45 20.24 -2.81 -1.60
N LEU A 46 20.83 -1.71 -1.14
CA LEU A 46 20.59 -0.41 -1.76
C LEU A 46 21.09 -0.33 -3.19
N ASN A 47 22.25 -0.92 -3.50
CA ASN A 47 22.80 -0.94 -4.85
C ASN A 47 21.99 -1.84 -5.79
N ASP A 48 21.44 -2.94 -5.29
CA ASP A 48 20.52 -3.81 -6.03
C ASP A 48 19.25 -3.04 -6.43
N MET A 49 18.61 -2.38 -5.47
CA MET A 49 17.46 -1.51 -5.71
C MET A 49 17.77 -0.37 -6.70
N ARG A 50 18.94 0.26 -6.54
CA ARG A 50 19.38 1.34 -7.44
C ARG A 50 19.67 0.86 -8.84
N SER A 51 20.23 -0.33 -9.00
CA SER A 51 20.44 -0.96 -10.29
C SER A 51 19.12 -1.16 -11.01
N HIS A 52 18.09 -1.65 -10.31
CA HIS A 52 16.74 -1.77 -10.84
C HIS A 52 16.11 -0.42 -11.25
N MET A 53 16.47 0.66 -10.58
CA MET A 53 16.05 2.03 -10.93
C MET A 53 16.94 2.70 -11.99
N GLY A 54 17.96 2.01 -12.52
CA GLY A 54 18.92 2.58 -13.48
C GLY A 54 19.82 3.67 -12.88
N LEU A 55 20.03 3.64 -11.56
CA LEU A 55 20.82 4.62 -10.82
C LEU A 55 22.25 4.13 -10.60
N ALA A 56 23.18 5.08 -10.50
CA ALA A 56 24.58 4.76 -10.21
C ALA A 56 24.73 4.06 -8.83
N GLU A 57 25.59 3.06 -8.74
CA GLU A 57 25.89 2.41 -7.47
C GLU A 57 26.52 3.38 -6.45
N LEU A 58 26.26 3.08 -5.20
CA LEU A 58 26.71 3.80 -4.04
C LEU A 58 28.05 3.23 -3.56
N THR A 59 28.87 4.13 -3.01
CA THR A 59 30.15 3.77 -2.39
C THR A 59 30.18 4.33 -0.97
N LEU A 60 30.85 3.62 -0.07
CA LEU A 60 31.04 4.10 1.30
C LEU A 60 32.05 5.25 1.33
N ASP A 61 31.68 6.36 1.96
CA ASP A 61 32.60 7.43 2.33
C ASP A 61 33.03 7.27 3.80
N PRO A 62 34.33 7.34 4.12
CA PRO A 62 34.81 7.15 5.50
C PRO A 62 34.26 8.16 6.52
N ALA A 63 34.09 9.44 6.13
CA ALA A 63 33.60 10.47 7.04
C ALA A 63 32.08 10.35 7.26
N LEU A 64 31.32 10.05 6.20
CA LEU A 64 29.88 9.82 6.30
C LEU A 64 29.57 8.55 7.12
N THR A 65 30.32 7.48 6.87
CA THR A 65 30.25 6.23 7.64
C THR A 65 30.53 6.51 9.13
N LYS A 66 31.55 7.31 9.44
CA LYS A 66 31.86 7.69 10.82
C LYS A 66 30.72 8.49 11.47
N ALA A 67 30.16 9.48 10.77
CA ALA A 67 29.06 10.31 11.29
C ALA A 67 27.81 9.46 11.61
N ALA A 68 27.48 8.50 10.76
CA ALA A 68 26.38 7.58 10.95
C ALA A 68 26.55 6.65 12.15
N ILE A 69 27.76 6.10 12.30
CA ILE A 69 28.14 5.25 13.45
C ILE A 69 28.02 6.02 14.76
N ASP A 70 28.56 7.24 14.80
CA ASP A 70 28.51 8.07 16.00
C ASP A 70 27.06 8.45 16.34
N HIS A 71 26.22 8.71 15.33
CA HIS A 71 24.80 8.97 15.53
C HIS A 71 24.03 7.74 16.01
N ALA A 72 24.33 6.54 15.50
CA ALA A 72 23.72 5.31 15.99
C ALA A 72 24.01 5.09 17.48
N ARG A 73 25.27 5.34 17.91
CA ARG A 73 25.65 5.29 19.34
C ARG A 73 24.86 6.29 20.18
N TYR A 74 24.68 7.51 19.66
CA TYR A 74 23.85 8.52 20.30
C TYR A 74 22.39 8.05 20.41
N ALA A 75 21.85 7.49 19.32
CA ALA A 75 20.47 7.03 19.25
C ALA A 75 20.17 5.89 20.23
N ASP A 76 21.07 4.93 20.37
CA ASP A 76 20.93 3.80 21.31
C ASP A 76 20.84 4.24 22.77
N GLU A 77 21.57 5.29 23.14
CA GLU A 77 21.58 5.82 24.51
C GLU A 77 20.40 6.76 24.78
N HIS A 78 19.97 7.56 23.79
CA HIS A 78 19.10 8.71 24.01
C HIS A 78 17.71 8.61 23.38
N TYR A 79 17.48 7.67 22.46
CA TYR A 79 16.19 7.52 21.79
C TYR A 79 15.46 6.25 22.22
N THR A 80 14.14 6.26 21.97
CA THR A 80 13.28 5.10 22.12
C THR A 80 12.46 4.92 20.85
N LEU A 81 11.75 3.79 20.73
CA LEU A 81 10.78 3.57 19.65
C LEU A 81 9.67 4.65 19.60
N LYS A 82 9.50 5.47 20.64
CA LYS A 82 8.51 6.58 20.67
C LYS A 82 9.12 7.95 20.39
N SER A 83 10.44 8.05 20.18
CA SER A 83 11.09 9.33 19.87
C SER A 83 10.57 9.87 18.53
N ALA A 84 10.04 11.10 18.57
CA ALA A 84 9.40 11.76 17.43
C ALA A 84 10.41 12.31 16.42
N ASN A 85 11.59 12.75 16.87
CA ASN A 85 12.70 13.13 16.01
C ASN A 85 13.90 12.26 16.36
N ARG A 86 14.37 11.48 15.39
CA ARG A 86 15.49 10.55 15.54
C ARG A 86 16.71 10.94 14.70
N SER A 87 16.67 12.11 14.06
CA SER A 87 17.75 12.62 13.20
C SER A 87 18.50 13.79 13.82
N ALA A 88 18.03 14.31 14.96
CA ALA A 88 18.60 15.49 15.61
C ALA A 88 19.17 15.21 17.00
N GLU A 89 20.47 15.46 17.17
CA GLU A 89 21.13 15.33 18.47
C GLU A 89 20.99 16.60 19.32
N ALA A 90 20.72 16.41 20.61
CA ALA A 90 20.70 17.48 21.59
C ALA A 90 22.12 17.80 22.09
N SER A 91 22.52 19.06 21.95
CA SER A 91 23.81 19.56 22.41
C SER A 91 24.01 19.36 23.91
N GLY A 92 25.23 19.00 24.31
CA GLY A 92 25.61 18.77 25.72
C GLY A 92 25.28 17.37 26.26
N MET A 93 24.66 16.52 25.44
CA MET A 93 24.45 15.11 25.78
C MET A 93 25.71 14.28 25.52
N LYS A 94 25.84 13.15 26.23
CA LYS A 94 26.90 12.15 25.99
C LYS A 94 26.84 11.66 24.53
N ASP A 95 27.99 11.48 23.89
CA ASP A 95 28.14 11.07 22.50
C ASP A 95 27.59 12.06 21.44
N TYR A 96 27.29 13.32 21.83
CA TYR A 96 26.93 14.37 20.88
C TYR A 96 28.07 14.68 19.89
N THR A 97 27.74 14.66 18.61
CA THR A 97 28.63 14.98 17.48
C THR A 97 28.08 16.09 16.58
N GLY A 98 26.76 16.36 16.60
CA GLY A 98 26.16 17.45 15.84
C GLY A 98 24.63 17.39 15.78
N THR A 99 23.97 18.55 15.90
CA THR A 99 22.50 18.62 15.89
C THR A 99 21.86 18.18 14.58
N THR A 100 22.48 18.45 13.42
CA THR A 100 21.93 18.06 12.11
C THR A 100 22.80 16.98 11.46
N PRO A 101 22.25 16.17 10.53
CA PRO A 101 23.05 15.23 9.74
C PRO A 101 24.27 15.90 9.09
N SER A 102 24.09 17.09 8.50
CA SER A 102 25.19 17.85 7.90
C SER A 102 26.22 18.32 8.93
N GLY A 103 25.77 18.72 10.13
CA GLY A 103 26.64 19.09 11.23
C GLY A 103 27.50 17.90 11.71
N ARG A 104 26.91 16.70 11.80
CA ARG A 104 27.63 15.47 12.15
C ARG A 104 28.64 15.06 11.09
N ALA A 105 28.26 15.14 9.81
CA ALA A 105 29.17 14.85 8.71
C ALA A 105 30.39 15.81 8.71
N ALA A 106 30.15 17.11 8.89
CA ALA A 106 31.22 18.10 9.01
C ALA A 106 32.12 17.80 10.22
N ALA A 107 31.55 17.45 11.38
CA ALA A 107 32.32 17.05 12.57
C ALA A 107 33.12 15.76 12.35
N ALA A 108 32.64 14.84 11.50
CA ALA A 108 33.36 13.64 11.08
C ALA A 108 34.43 13.90 10.00
N GLY A 109 34.60 15.15 9.55
CA GLY A 109 35.64 15.55 8.60
C GLY A 109 35.22 15.47 7.14
N TYR A 110 33.92 15.41 6.85
CA TYR A 110 33.40 15.48 5.49
C TYR A 110 33.56 16.91 4.93
N LYS A 111 34.13 17.04 3.72
CA LYS A 111 34.65 18.32 3.20
C LYS A 111 33.90 18.88 1.98
N GLU A 112 32.87 18.21 1.50
CA GLU A 112 32.16 18.69 0.32
C GLU A 112 31.20 19.81 0.71
N ALA A 113 31.50 21.03 0.25
CA ALA A 113 30.76 22.23 0.61
C ALA A 113 29.50 22.38 -0.25
N GLY A 114 28.38 22.75 0.38
CA GLY A 114 27.14 23.13 -0.31
C GLY A 114 26.19 22.00 -0.66
N MET A 115 26.42 20.79 -0.14
CA MET A 115 25.54 19.63 -0.35
C MET A 115 24.66 19.43 0.90
N ASP A 116 23.33 19.37 0.70
CA ASP A 116 22.41 19.02 1.80
C ASP A 116 22.60 17.55 2.18
N ILE A 117 22.51 17.24 3.46
CA ILE A 117 22.77 15.89 3.95
C ILE A 117 21.48 15.34 4.54
N GLN A 118 20.88 14.40 3.82
CA GLN A 118 19.71 13.66 4.29
C GLN A 118 20.13 12.38 5.00
N GLU A 119 19.25 11.88 5.88
CA GLU A 119 19.46 10.68 6.69
C GLU A 119 18.14 9.93 6.88
N THR A 120 18.21 8.60 6.94
CA THR A 120 17.11 7.74 7.38
C THR A 120 17.56 6.91 8.58
N VAL A 121 16.82 6.96 9.70
CA VAL A 121 17.17 6.28 10.96
C VAL A 121 16.14 5.21 11.31
N TYR A 122 16.61 3.96 11.41
CA TYR A 122 15.81 2.81 11.82
C TYR A 122 16.29 2.28 13.17
N MET A 123 15.35 2.00 14.07
CA MET A 123 15.61 1.52 15.44
C MET A 123 14.83 0.23 15.77
N ASP A 124 14.25 -0.43 14.77
CA ASP A 124 13.49 -1.67 14.91
C ASP A 124 14.20 -2.80 14.14
N GLU A 125 14.20 -4.03 14.68
CA GLU A 125 14.81 -5.22 14.06
C GLU A 125 13.92 -5.75 12.92
N ARG A 126 13.60 -4.91 11.94
CA ARG A 126 12.88 -5.37 10.76
C ARG A 126 13.89 -5.88 9.72
N PRO A 127 13.63 -7.03 9.08
CA PRO A 127 14.41 -7.48 7.93
C PRO A 127 14.50 -6.37 6.88
N TYR A 128 15.63 -6.29 6.17
CA TYR A 128 15.79 -5.40 5.01
C TYR A 128 14.68 -5.57 3.95
N ASP A 129 13.97 -6.68 4.01
CA ASP A 129 12.81 -7.02 3.19
C ASP A 129 11.55 -6.17 3.50
N MET A 130 11.58 -5.29 4.52
CA MET A 130 10.47 -4.42 4.92
C MET A 130 10.71 -2.92 4.68
N PHE A 131 11.70 -2.55 3.85
CA PHE A 131 12.01 -1.15 3.45
C PHE A 131 10.91 -0.47 2.60
N ASP A 132 9.71 -1.03 2.59
CA ASP A 132 8.70 -0.88 1.54
C ASP A 132 7.72 0.30 1.68
N LEU A 133 7.84 1.11 2.73
CA LEU A 133 7.00 2.31 2.80
C LEU A 133 7.42 3.24 1.65
N GLY A 134 6.44 3.62 0.82
CA GLY A 134 6.67 4.48 -0.36
C GLY A 134 7.43 5.77 -0.04
N GLN A 135 7.40 6.25 1.20
CA GLN A 135 8.22 7.37 1.68
C GLN A 135 9.71 7.02 1.82
N HIS A 136 10.05 5.84 2.36
CA HIS A 136 11.45 5.39 2.45
C HIS A 136 12.01 5.03 1.08
N MET A 137 11.19 4.45 0.21
CA MET A 137 11.54 4.22 -1.19
C MET A 137 11.62 5.55 -1.97
N ARG A 138 10.79 6.56 -1.67
CA ARG A 138 10.96 7.93 -2.16
C ARG A 138 12.36 8.40 -1.81
N ASP A 139 12.75 8.38 -0.53
CA ASP A 139 14.08 8.80 -0.11
C ASP A 139 15.18 8.05 -0.90
N LEU A 140 15.06 6.73 -1.08
CA LEU A 140 16.02 5.92 -1.87
C LEU A 140 16.03 6.24 -3.38
N SER A 141 14.86 6.56 -3.95
CA SER A 141 14.64 6.91 -5.36
C SER A 141 15.04 8.34 -5.67
N LEU A 142 15.07 9.24 -4.67
CA LEU A 142 15.67 10.55 -4.86
C LEU A 142 17.10 10.29 -5.36
N VAL A 143 17.33 10.66 -6.61
CA VAL A 143 18.55 10.42 -7.37
C VAL A 143 19.65 11.26 -6.75
N HIS A 144 20.19 10.71 -5.67
CA HIS A 144 21.36 11.24 -5.01
C HIS A 144 22.53 10.34 -5.36
N GLU A 145 23.63 10.96 -5.73
CA GLU A 145 24.91 10.27 -5.73
C GLU A 145 25.40 10.18 -4.27
N ARG A 146 25.08 9.05 -3.56
CA ARG A 146 25.85 8.32 -2.47
C ARG A 146 25.13 7.86 -1.14
N ARG A 147 24.56 6.64 -0.99
CA ARG A 147 23.89 6.14 0.27
C ARG A 147 24.50 4.84 0.97
N VAL A 148 24.60 4.62 2.33
CA VAL A 148 23.92 3.67 3.34
C VAL A 148 24.23 4.08 4.82
N ILE A 149 23.27 4.00 5.79
CA ILE A 149 23.09 4.95 6.96
C ILE A 149 23.98 6.15 6.76
N ILE A 150 23.43 7.11 6.08
CA ILE A 150 24.22 7.98 5.25
C ILE A 150 23.71 9.32 5.60
N THR A 151 24.56 10.06 6.27
CA THR A 151 24.73 11.41 5.84
C THR A 151 25.10 11.35 4.35
N ASN A 152 24.18 11.67 3.43
CA ASN A 152 24.47 11.68 2.00
C ASN A 152 24.42 13.11 1.45
N PRO A 153 25.51 13.65 0.90
CA PRO A 153 25.43 14.89 0.14
C PRO A 153 24.43 14.89 -1.02
N ASP A 154 23.71 15.99 -1.17
CA ASP A 154 22.97 16.40 -2.36
C ASP A 154 23.88 16.50 -3.60
N THR A 155 23.33 16.28 -4.79
CA THR A 155 24.09 16.26 -6.05
C THR A 155 24.81 17.56 -6.36
N ALA A 156 26.05 17.47 -6.85
CA ALA A 156 26.63 18.53 -7.66
C ALA A 156 25.90 18.59 -9.00
N ALA A 157 25.20 19.69 -9.27
CA ALA A 157 24.54 19.94 -10.54
C ALA A 157 25.51 19.76 -11.73
N GLY A 158 25.30 18.73 -12.58
CA GLY A 158 26.11 18.55 -13.80
C GLY A 158 26.27 17.13 -14.37
N GLY A 159 25.89 16.06 -13.66
CA GLY A 159 25.99 14.67 -14.16
C GLY A 159 24.94 14.31 -15.24
N PRO A 160 25.01 13.13 -15.90
CA PRO A 160 24.01 12.69 -16.88
C PRO A 160 22.61 12.62 -16.26
N LEU A 161 21.56 12.83 -17.05
CA LEU A 161 20.18 12.73 -16.58
C LEU A 161 19.90 11.30 -16.07
N GLN A 162 19.43 11.20 -14.84
CA GLN A 162 19.00 9.97 -14.19
C GLN A 162 17.58 10.17 -13.68
N VAL A 163 16.73 9.16 -13.88
CA VAL A 163 15.32 9.18 -13.48
C VAL A 163 15.03 7.91 -12.72
N ALA A 164 14.74 8.03 -11.43
CA ALA A 164 14.28 6.93 -10.61
C ALA A 164 12.75 6.84 -10.64
N LEU A 165 12.28 5.60 -10.65
CA LEU A 165 10.87 5.25 -10.62
C LEU A 165 10.65 4.28 -9.47
N TYR A 166 9.66 4.57 -8.64
CA TYR A 166 9.17 3.61 -7.66
C TYR A 166 7.65 3.46 -7.81
N PRO A 167 7.11 2.24 -7.97
CA PRO A 167 7.83 0.98 -8.20
C PRO A 167 8.75 1.06 -9.42
N TYR A 168 9.87 0.33 -9.40
CA TYR A 168 10.78 0.28 -10.54
C TYR A 168 10.27 -0.69 -11.62
N ASP A 169 10.86 -0.64 -12.82
CA ASP A 169 10.45 -1.53 -13.91
C ASP A 169 10.72 -3.00 -13.59
N GLY A 170 9.70 -3.83 -13.74
CA GLY A 170 9.75 -5.26 -13.42
C GLY A 170 9.64 -5.57 -11.92
N MET A 171 9.38 -4.59 -11.04
CA MET A 171 9.25 -4.85 -9.60
C MET A 171 8.15 -5.87 -9.33
N GLU A 172 8.46 -6.93 -8.59
CA GLU A 172 7.48 -7.86 -8.02
C GLU A 172 7.24 -7.54 -6.55
N GLY A 173 5.99 -7.66 -6.10
CA GLY A 173 5.67 -7.42 -4.70
C GLY A 173 5.54 -5.95 -4.32
N ALA A 174 5.30 -5.05 -5.28
CA ALA A 174 5.12 -3.62 -5.00
C ALA A 174 4.03 -3.40 -3.94
N MET A 175 4.40 -2.85 -2.80
CA MET A 175 3.51 -2.67 -1.67
C MET A 175 2.42 -1.64 -1.96
N ILE A 176 1.19 -2.01 -1.65
CA ILE A 176 0.00 -1.17 -1.89
C ILE A 176 -0.49 -0.49 -0.62
N GLU A 177 0.36 -0.43 0.43
CA GLU A 177 -0.04 0.12 1.73
C GLU A 177 -0.51 1.56 1.59
N THR A 178 -1.68 1.83 2.17
CA THR A 178 -2.18 3.16 2.43
C THR A 178 -1.43 3.73 3.64
N ASP A 179 -1.51 5.03 3.87
CA ASP A 179 -0.96 5.77 5.01
C ASP A 179 -1.56 5.37 6.39
N GLY A 180 -2.02 4.12 6.53
CA GLY A 180 -2.21 3.42 7.79
C GLY A 180 -3.65 3.27 8.27
N PHE A 181 -4.65 3.90 7.63
CA PHE A 181 -6.03 3.80 8.09
C PHE A 181 -7.04 3.91 6.94
N MET A 182 -7.34 2.80 6.27
CA MET A 182 -8.54 2.72 5.44
C MET A 182 -9.77 3.15 6.24
N ASP A 183 -10.44 4.24 5.83
CA ASP A 183 -11.79 4.53 6.28
C ASP A 183 -12.72 3.41 5.79
N PRO A 184 -13.27 2.55 6.67
CA PRO A 184 -14.18 1.47 6.26
C PRO A 184 -15.46 1.99 5.60
N LYS A 185 -15.78 3.27 5.80
CA LYS A 185 -16.93 3.96 5.21
C LYS A 185 -16.61 4.62 3.86
N GLN A 186 -15.34 4.88 3.57
CA GLN A 186 -14.88 5.46 2.31
C GLN A 186 -13.66 4.70 1.73
N PRO A 187 -13.76 3.37 1.51
CA PRO A 187 -12.64 2.55 1.04
C PRO A 187 -12.14 2.89 -0.37
N LEU A 188 -12.75 3.90 -1.01
CA LEU A 188 -12.56 4.30 -2.41
C LEU A 188 -12.02 5.73 -2.55
N ALA A 189 -11.88 6.51 -1.48
CA ALA A 189 -11.49 7.91 -1.57
C ALA A 189 -10.02 8.09 -1.12
N GLY A 190 -9.13 8.39 -2.07
CA GLY A 190 -7.86 9.08 -1.79
C GLY A 190 -6.77 8.29 -1.08
N GLU A 191 -6.91 6.97 -0.93
CA GLU A 191 -5.95 6.11 -0.22
C GLU A 191 -5.48 4.97 -1.14
N GLY A 192 -4.89 5.31 -2.28
CA GLY A 192 -4.16 4.37 -3.13
C GLY A 192 -2.65 4.46 -2.94
N MET A 193 -1.94 3.50 -3.53
CA MET A 193 -0.49 3.49 -3.59
C MET A 193 0.08 4.82 -4.13
N THR A 194 1.16 5.30 -3.54
CA THR A 194 1.96 6.41 -4.08
C THR A 194 3.06 5.85 -4.97
N ILE A 195 3.08 6.30 -6.23
CA ILE A 195 4.19 6.10 -7.16
C ILE A 195 5.09 7.34 -7.09
N THR A 196 6.40 7.15 -7.09
CA THR A 196 7.36 8.25 -7.06
C THR A 196 8.14 8.32 -8.36
N VAL A 197 8.29 9.53 -8.88
CA VAL A 197 9.19 9.86 -9.97
C VAL A 197 10.19 10.87 -9.46
N HIS A 198 11.48 10.63 -9.70
CA HIS A 198 12.50 11.59 -9.35
C HIS A 198 13.54 11.71 -10.46
N ALA A 199 13.84 12.94 -10.88
CA ALA A 199 14.98 13.22 -11.74
C ALA A 199 16.09 13.94 -10.95
N ASN A 200 17.36 13.71 -11.28
CA ASN A 200 18.49 14.48 -10.73
C ASN A 200 18.60 15.90 -11.32
N ARG A 201 17.46 16.59 -11.42
CA ARG A 201 17.29 17.89 -12.05
C ARG A 201 16.18 18.64 -11.33
N SER A 202 16.44 19.87 -10.93
CA SER A 202 15.44 20.73 -10.28
C SER A 202 14.50 21.44 -11.27
N ASP A 203 14.81 21.42 -12.58
CA ASP A 203 14.02 22.08 -13.62
C ASP A 203 12.89 21.20 -14.20
N VAL A 204 12.52 20.12 -13.50
CA VAL A 204 11.43 19.23 -13.92
C VAL A 204 10.12 20.00 -13.93
N SER A 205 9.39 19.89 -15.04
CA SER A 205 8.09 20.55 -15.21
C SER A 205 7.16 19.79 -16.14
N GLY A 206 5.87 20.11 -16.09
CA GLY A 206 4.86 19.55 -17.00
C GLY A 206 4.63 18.04 -16.82
N MET A 207 4.83 17.51 -15.62
CA MET A 207 4.62 16.09 -15.32
C MET A 207 3.19 15.65 -15.62
N THR A 208 3.06 14.64 -16.47
CA THR A 208 1.83 13.89 -16.71
C THR A 208 2.08 12.42 -16.45
N ALA A 209 1.05 11.70 -16.01
CA ALA A 209 1.17 10.30 -15.66
C ALA A 209 -0.11 9.52 -15.97
N THR A 210 0.05 8.27 -16.36
CA THR A 210 -1.04 7.29 -16.46
C THR A 210 -0.65 6.00 -15.74
N LEU A 211 -1.64 5.32 -15.19
CA LEU A 211 -1.50 4.01 -14.59
C LEU A 211 -2.62 3.12 -15.10
N GLN A 212 -2.27 1.97 -15.66
CA GLN A 212 -3.23 1.09 -16.33
C GLN A 212 -3.06 -0.35 -15.89
N ARG A 213 -4.15 -1.11 -15.90
CA ARG A 213 -4.16 -2.56 -15.71
C ARG A 213 -4.92 -3.25 -16.82
N ARG A 214 -4.46 -4.44 -17.23
CA ARG A 214 -5.21 -5.31 -18.15
C ARG A 214 -6.02 -6.35 -17.37
N ALA A 215 -7.32 -6.40 -17.62
CA ALA A 215 -8.27 -7.33 -17.01
C ALA A 215 -8.95 -8.17 -18.10
N GLY A 216 -8.29 -9.25 -18.53
CA GLY A 216 -8.69 -9.98 -19.74
C GLY A 216 -8.58 -9.07 -20.97
N SER A 217 -9.70 -8.79 -21.64
CA SER A 217 -9.75 -7.86 -22.78
C SER A 217 -9.91 -6.38 -22.37
N ARG A 218 -10.27 -6.11 -21.12
CA ARG A 218 -10.53 -4.74 -20.61
C ARG A 218 -9.23 -4.05 -20.23
N THR A 219 -9.12 -2.75 -20.52
CA THR A 219 -8.12 -1.85 -19.93
C THR A 219 -8.80 -1.07 -18.81
N ILE A 220 -8.19 -1.07 -17.64
CA ILE A 220 -8.64 -0.30 -16.48
C ILE A 220 -7.64 0.86 -16.30
N ASP A 221 -8.14 2.09 -16.43
CA ASP A 221 -7.38 3.29 -16.13
C ASP A 221 -7.51 3.63 -14.66
N ILE A 222 -6.39 3.80 -13.97
CA ILE A 222 -6.34 4.22 -12.57
C ILE A 222 -6.04 5.72 -12.53
N PRO A 223 -6.97 6.55 -12.03
CA PRO A 223 -6.72 7.98 -11.93
C PRO A 223 -5.57 8.26 -10.94
N LEU A 224 -4.68 9.17 -11.32
CA LEU A 224 -3.55 9.60 -10.51
C LEU A 224 -3.71 11.08 -10.15
N GLN A 225 -3.41 11.43 -8.91
CA GLN A 225 -3.15 12.80 -8.49
C GLN A 225 -1.65 13.04 -8.53
N VAL A 226 -1.22 13.99 -9.36
CA VAL A 226 0.19 14.36 -9.54
C VAL A 226 0.53 15.55 -8.65
N THR A 227 1.50 15.37 -7.76
CA THR A 227 1.95 16.40 -6.80
C THR A 227 3.47 16.54 -6.90
N SER A 228 3.98 17.77 -6.96
CA SER A 228 5.43 18.03 -6.87
C SER A 228 5.83 18.16 -5.40
N THR A 229 6.99 17.62 -5.01
CA THR A 229 7.40 17.56 -3.59
C THR A 229 8.62 18.43 -3.27
N ASP A 230 8.53 19.73 -3.51
CA ASP A 230 9.49 20.77 -3.04
C ASP A 230 10.64 21.18 -3.99
N GLY A 231 10.46 21.07 -5.31
CA GLY A 231 11.34 21.72 -6.30
C GLY A 231 12.71 21.05 -6.52
N ASP A 232 12.88 19.85 -5.98
CA ASP A 232 14.03 18.95 -6.09
C ASP A 232 13.98 18.04 -7.33
N GLY A 233 12.93 18.16 -8.16
CA GLY A 233 12.72 17.26 -9.30
C GLY A 233 11.91 16.00 -8.97
N ALA A 234 11.34 15.94 -7.76
CA ALA A 234 10.51 14.85 -7.28
C ALA A 234 9.00 15.11 -7.50
N TYR A 235 8.30 14.03 -7.87
CA TYR A 235 6.85 13.99 -8.01
C TYR A 235 6.27 12.74 -7.35
N GLU A 236 5.15 12.93 -6.68
CA GLU A 236 4.28 11.87 -6.16
C GLU A 236 3.05 11.74 -7.05
N LEU A 237 2.77 10.51 -7.47
CA LEU A 237 1.60 10.14 -8.26
C LEU A 237 0.73 9.24 -7.39
N LYS A 238 -0.24 9.85 -6.69
CA LYS A 238 -1.12 9.15 -5.76
C LYS A 238 -2.28 8.51 -6.52
N ALA A 239 -2.37 7.20 -6.51
CA ALA A 239 -3.52 6.49 -7.05
C ALA A 239 -4.80 6.89 -6.29
N GLN A 240 -5.84 7.25 -7.03
CA GLN A 240 -7.11 7.73 -6.46
C GLN A 240 -8.08 6.60 -6.11
N ARG A 241 -7.61 5.35 -6.19
CA ARG A 241 -8.32 4.13 -5.78
C ARG A 241 -7.31 3.06 -5.38
N LEU A 242 -7.77 2.10 -4.59
CA LEU A 242 -6.97 0.96 -4.19
C LEU A 242 -6.56 0.14 -5.42
N LEU A 243 -5.27 -0.24 -5.46
CA LEU A 243 -4.76 -1.14 -6.49
C LEU A 243 -5.13 -2.58 -6.12
N ARG A 244 -5.44 -3.36 -7.14
CA ARG A 244 -5.61 -4.81 -7.03
C ARG A 244 -4.26 -5.45 -6.66
N GLN A 245 -4.34 -6.48 -5.84
CA GLN A 245 -3.24 -7.31 -5.39
C GLN A 245 -2.84 -8.33 -6.47
N ASP A 246 -1.61 -8.82 -6.40
CA ASP A 246 -1.08 -9.83 -7.34
C ASP A 246 -1.26 -9.44 -8.83
N ALA A 247 -1.31 -8.14 -9.11
CA ALA A 247 -1.71 -7.59 -10.39
C ALA A 247 -0.59 -6.80 -11.04
N VAL A 248 -0.44 -6.98 -12.35
CA VAL A 248 0.53 -6.24 -13.16
C VAL A 248 -0.09 -4.94 -13.65
N TYR A 249 0.57 -3.83 -13.33
CA TYR A 249 0.26 -2.49 -13.78
C TYR A 249 1.29 -2.01 -14.79
N THR A 250 0.84 -1.15 -15.71
CA THR A 250 1.69 -0.38 -16.61
C THR A 250 1.57 1.08 -16.24
N ALA A 251 2.68 1.68 -15.82
CA ALA A 251 2.77 3.10 -15.55
C ALA A 251 3.49 3.79 -16.70
N HIS A 252 3.09 5.03 -16.96
CA HIS A 252 3.71 5.88 -17.95
C HIS A 252 3.78 7.31 -17.44
N VAL A 253 4.91 7.99 -17.65
CA VAL A 253 5.09 9.39 -17.32
C VAL A 253 5.79 10.15 -18.43
N SER A 254 5.39 11.42 -18.59
CA SER A 254 5.98 12.38 -19.50
C SER A 254 6.24 13.69 -18.75
N PHE A 255 7.45 14.21 -18.83
CA PHE A 255 7.83 15.49 -18.21
C PHE A 255 8.95 16.18 -18.99
N ARG A 256 9.21 17.45 -18.69
CA ARG A 256 10.30 18.23 -19.29
C ARG A 256 11.41 18.49 -18.28
N THR A 257 12.65 18.37 -18.71
CA THR A 257 13.85 18.74 -17.94
C THR A 257 15.03 18.91 -18.89
N GLY A 258 15.98 19.81 -18.59
CA GLY A 258 17.15 20.06 -19.43
C GLY A 258 16.81 20.56 -20.85
N GLY A 259 15.60 21.11 -21.04
CA GLY A 259 15.08 21.54 -22.35
C GLY A 259 14.45 20.42 -23.19
N GLU A 260 14.52 19.16 -22.76
CA GLU A 260 14.02 17.99 -23.48
C GLU A 260 12.74 17.42 -22.83
N THR A 261 11.99 16.62 -23.59
CA THR A 261 10.88 15.82 -23.06
C THR A 261 11.39 14.42 -22.73
N VAL A 262 11.09 13.95 -21.53
CA VAL A 262 11.46 12.65 -21.02
C VAL A 262 10.20 11.80 -20.89
N GLU A 263 10.23 10.65 -21.55
CA GLU A 263 9.15 9.65 -21.53
C GLU A 263 9.64 8.39 -20.83
N ARG A 264 8.84 7.83 -19.91
CA ARG A 264 9.10 6.53 -19.28
C ARG A 264 7.83 5.71 -19.27
N THR A 265 7.92 4.45 -19.66
CA THR A 265 6.87 3.45 -19.53
C THR A 265 7.47 2.22 -18.89
N TRP A 266 6.84 1.73 -17.83
CA TRP A 266 7.34 0.58 -17.10
C TRP A 266 6.19 -0.24 -16.54
N THR A 267 6.52 -1.43 -16.07
CA THR A 267 5.55 -2.33 -15.43
C THR A 267 5.98 -2.71 -14.04
N PHE A 268 5.01 -2.97 -13.17
CA PHE A 268 5.27 -3.53 -11.85
C PHE A 268 4.10 -4.41 -11.43
N LYS A 269 4.36 -5.35 -10.53
CA LYS A 269 3.38 -6.26 -9.98
C LYS A 269 3.19 -5.98 -8.50
N THR A 270 1.95 -5.75 -8.10
CA THR A 270 1.59 -5.49 -6.70
C THR A 270 1.76 -6.73 -5.82
N TRP A 271 1.99 -6.51 -4.52
CA TRP A 271 2.07 -7.57 -3.52
C TRP A 271 0.80 -8.43 -3.51
N SER A 272 0.97 -9.74 -3.29
CA SER A 272 -0.11 -10.71 -3.20
C SER A 272 -0.54 -10.95 -1.77
N PHE A 273 -1.84 -10.75 -1.49
CA PHE A 273 -2.48 -11.23 -0.28
C PHE A 273 -3.90 -11.69 -0.61
N GLN A 274 -4.50 -12.48 0.29
CA GLN A 274 -5.83 -13.03 0.05
C GLN A 274 -6.91 -11.94 0.05
N VAL A 275 -7.67 -11.89 -1.04
CA VAL A 275 -8.80 -10.98 -1.21
C VAL A 275 -10.00 -11.83 -1.59
N ASP A 276 -11.05 -11.78 -0.78
CA ASP A 276 -12.22 -12.63 -1.02
C ASP A 276 -13.11 -12.10 -2.17
N MET A 277 -13.08 -10.78 -2.42
CA MET A 277 -13.98 -10.12 -3.38
C MET A 277 -13.36 -8.89 -4.03
N VAL A 278 -13.61 -8.74 -5.33
CA VAL A 278 -13.22 -7.59 -6.17
C VAL A 278 -14.46 -7.06 -6.90
N ILE A 279 -14.70 -5.74 -6.85
CA ILE A 279 -15.80 -5.09 -7.59
C ILE A 279 -15.22 -4.02 -8.52
N ASP A 280 -15.44 -4.14 -9.83
CA ASP A 280 -14.88 -3.24 -10.86
C ASP A 280 -13.38 -2.97 -10.67
N ASP A 281 -12.65 -4.07 -10.48
CA ASP A 281 -11.22 -4.07 -10.24
C ASP A 281 -10.76 -3.44 -8.90
N MET A 282 -11.69 -3.16 -7.99
CA MET A 282 -11.36 -2.68 -6.65
C MET A 282 -11.48 -3.83 -5.65
N PRO A 283 -10.39 -4.19 -4.97
CA PRO A 283 -10.44 -5.22 -3.93
C PRO A 283 -11.21 -4.70 -2.73
N LEU A 284 -12.12 -5.51 -2.22
CA LEU A 284 -12.82 -5.23 -0.97
C LEU A 284 -12.09 -5.95 0.16
N LEU A 285 -11.33 -5.17 0.92
CA LEU A 285 -10.70 -5.64 2.16
C LEU A 285 -11.80 -5.87 3.19
N SER A 286 -12.23 -7.11 3.26
CA SER A 286 -13.18 -7.53 4.27
C SER A 286 -12.42 -7.71 5.56
N GLY A 287 -12.87 -7.04 6.63
CA GLY A 287 -12.43 -7.33 8.00
C GLY A 287 -12.93 -8.70 8.47
N GLY A 288 -12.68 -9.76 7.71
CA GLY A 288 -12.96 -11.16 8.02
C GLY A 288 -14.42 -11.61 7.89
N ASN A 289 -15.30 -10.88 7.18
CA ASN A 289 -16.75 -11.11 7.25
C ASN A 289 -17.55 -11.03 5.94
N SER A 290 -16.96 -10.76 4.76
CA SER A 290 -17.78 -10.45 3.57
C SER A 290 -18.20 -11.66 2.73
N VAL A 291 -17.41 -12.74 2.69
CA VAL A 291 -17.62 -13.87 1.78
C VAL A 291 -17.59 -15.17 2.58
N ARG A 292 -18.64 -15.98 2.42
CA ARG A 292 -18.76 -17.30 3.05
C ARG A 292 -18.93 -18.37 1.99
N LEU A 293 -18.14 -19.43 2.07
CA LEU A 293 -18.37 -20.63 1.27
C LEU A 293 -19.26 -21.60 2.06
N ASP A 294 -20.32 -22.10 1.42
CA ASP A 294 -21.06 -23.22 1.99
C ASP A 294 -20.37 -24.56 1.70
N PRO A 295 -20.80 -25.68 2.32
CA PRO A 295 -20.20 -27.00 2.10
C PRO A 295 -20.24 -27.50 0.65
N SER A 296 -21.01 -26.87 -0.23
CA SER A 296 -21.09 -27.14 -1.66
C SER A 296 -20.29 -26.15 -2.51
N GLY A 297 -19.49 -25.27 -1.89
CA GLY A 297 -18.64 -24.30 -2.58
C GLY A 297 -19.37 -23.06 -3.08
N ARG A 298 -20.62 -22.82 -2.67
CA ARG A 298 -21.38 -21.62 -3.07
C ARG A 298 -21.01 -20.44 -2.21
N VAL A 299 -20.87 -19.27 -2.83
CA VAL A 299 -20.53 -18.02 -2.15
C VAL A 299 -21.78 -17.31 -1.63
N PHE A 300 -21.76 -17.00 -0.33
CA PHE A 300 -22.76 -16.25 0.38
C PHE A 300 -22.19 -14.92 0.88
N VAL A 301 -23.05 -13.90 0.87
CA VAL A 301 -22.73 -12.58 1.42
C VAL A 301 -23.82 -12.09 2.36
N PRO A 302 -23.48 -11.30 3.40
CA PRO A 302 -24.47 -10.54 4.14
C PRO A 302 -25.28 -9.65 3.19
N ILE A 303 -26.61 -9.74 3.24
CA ILE A 303 -27.46 -9.08 2.23
C ILE A 303 -27.21 -7.56 2.13
N ARG A 304 -27.11 -6.88 3.27
CA ARG A 304 -26.87 -5.43 3.33
C ARG A 304 -25.51 -5.04 2.77
N PHE A 305 -24.48 -5.86 3.02
CA PHE A 305 -23.11 -5.56 2.59
C PHE A 305 -23.01 -5.30 1.09
N LEU A 306 -23.74 -6.08 0.28
CA LEU A 306 -23.69 -5.96 -1.17
C LEU A 306 -24.77 -5.00 -1.69
N SER A 307 -26.02 -5.14 -1.24
CA SER A 307 -27.14 -4.35 -1.77
C SER A 307 -27.00 -2.85 -1.48
N GLU A 308 -26.55 -2.47 -0.29
CA GLU A 308 -26.39 -1.05 0.05
C GLU A 308 -25.22 -0.41 -0.70
N ARG A 309 -24.14 -1.16 -0.99
CA ARG A 309 -23.04 -0.71 -1.85
C ARG A 309 -23.47 -0.43 -3.28
N PHE A 310 -24.53 -1.08 -3.74
CA PHE A 310 -25.15 -0.83 -5.04
C PHE A 310 -26.26 0.23 -4.98
N GLY A 311 -26.43 0.89 -3.83
CA GLY A 311 -27.41 1.96 -3.64
C GLY A 311 -28.85 1.45 -3.49
N ALA A 312 -29.04 0.20 -3.06
CA ALA A 312 -30.36 -0.38 -2.84
C ALA A 312 -30.74 -0.41 -1.35
N ASP A 313 -32.02 -0.16 -1.07
CA ASP A 313 -32.60 -0.26 0.26
C ASP A 313 -32.94 -1.72 0.61
N VAL A 314 -32.56 -2.16 1.81
CA VAL A 314 -32.84 -3.53 2.30
C VAL A 314 -33.83 -3.52 3.46
N GLY A 315 -35.03 -4.01 3.20
CA GLY A 315 -36.07 -4.28 4.19
C GLY A 315 -36.04 -5.71 4.71
N TRP A 316 -36.40 -5.88 5.98
CA TRP A 316 -36.57 -7.19 6.63
C TRP A 316 -37.89 -7.25 7.39
N ASP A 317 -38.75 -8.20 7.02
CA ASP A 317 -39.95 -8.55 7.77
C ASP A 317 -39.66 -9.81 8.61
N LYS A 318 -39.64 -9.63 9.93
CA LYS A 318 -39.36 -10.72 10.87
C LYS A 318 -40.50 -11.74 10.94
N ALA A 319 -41.76 -11.30 10.84
CA ALA A 319 -42.92 -12.18 10.97
C ALA A 319 -43.07 -13.07 9.74
N ALA A 320 -42.88 -12.48 8.55
CA ALA A 320 -42.93 -13.20 7.28
C ALA A 320 -41.58 -13.82 6.87
N GLN A 321 -40.52 -13.64 7.67
CA GLN A 321 -39.13 -14.02 7.36
C GLN A 321 -38.71 -13.63 5.94
N THR A 322 -39.09 -12.41 5.51
CA THR A 322 -38.98 -11.96 4.13
C THR A 322 -38.01 -10.80 4.00
N ILE A 323 -37.06 -10.93 3.10
CA ILE A 323 -36.14 -9.89 2.64
C ILE A 323 -36.79 -9.15 1.47
N THR A 324 -36.69 -7.82 1.47
CA THR A 324 -37.01 -7.02 0.28
C THR A 324 -35.85 -6.09 -0.04
N ILE A 325 -35.42 -6.07 -1.30
CA ILE A 325 -34.37 -5.17 -1.80
C ILE A 325 -34.99 -4.27 -2.85
N ARG A 326 -34.79 -2.96 -2.75
CA ARG A 326 -35.36 -1.99 -3.68
C ARG A 326 -34.33 -0.99 -4.19
N GLN A 327 -34.38 -0.75 -5.50
CA GLN A 327 -33.70 0.34 -6.19
C GLN A 327 -34.62 0.82 -7.32
N ALA A 328 -34.33 1.98 -7.91
CA ALA A 328 -35.07 2.46 -9.08
C ALA A 328 -35.15 1.37 -10.18
N GLY A 329 -36.35 0.87 -10.46
CA GLY A 329 -36.61 -0.17 -11.46
C GLY A 329 -36.36 -1.63 -11.02
N LEU A 330 -36.01 -1.86 -9.76
CA LEU A 330 -35.70 -3.19 -9.22
C LEU A 330 -36.38 -3.43 -7.86
N ASP A 331 -37.21 -4.47 -7.78
CA ASP A 331 -37.79 -5.01 -6.54
C ASP A 331 -37.46 -6.51 -6.46
N ILE A 332 -36.68 -6.89 -5.45
CA ILE A 332 -36.33 -8.29 -5.18
C ILE A 332 -36.96 -8.70 -3.86
N ARG A 333 -37.71 -9.81 -3.87
CA ARG A 333 -38.26 -10.43 -2.67
C ARG A 333 -37.76 -11.85 -2.51
N MET A 334 -37.29 -12.16 -1.31
CA MET A 334 -36.80 -13.49 -0.93
C MET A 334 -37.34 -13.88 0.44
N THR A 335 -37.53 -15.18 0.68
CA THR A 335 -37.95 -15.71 1.97
C THR A 335 -36.89 -16.68 2.49
N ILE A 336 -36.58 -16.63 3.79
CA ILE A 336 -35.61 -17.54 4.41
C ILE A 336 -36.02 -19.00 4.15
N GLY A 337 -35.07 -19.83 3.72
CA GLY A 337 -35.31 -21.24 3.43
C GLY A 337 -36.03 -21.53 2.10
N ALA A 338 -36.57 -20.54 1.41
CA ALA A 338 -37.25 -20.74 0.13
C ALA A 338 -36.23 -20.85 -1.03
N GLY A 339 -36.41 -21.85 -1.88
CA GLY A 339 -35.62 -22.04 -3.11
C GLY A 339 -36.05 -21.16 -4.29
N THR A 340 -37.02 -20.28 -4.09
CA THR A 340 -37.55 -19.38 -5.12
C THR A 340 -37.54 -17.95 -4.59
N ALA A 341 -37.03 -17.02 -5.40
CA ALA A 341 -37.11 -15.58 -5.21
C ALA A 341 -38.06 -14.95 -6.23
N TYR A 342 -38.37 -13.68 -6.04
CA TYR A 342 -39.12 -12.88 -7.00
C TYR A 342 -38.33 -11.64 -7.37
N VAL A 343 -38.14 -11.40 -8.68
CA VAL A 343 -37.50 -10.19 -9.22
C VAL A 343 -38.53 -9.47 -10.09
N ASN A 344 -38.92 -8.26 -9.71
CA ASN A 344 -39.99 -7.49 -10.35
C ASN A 344 -41.28 -8.31 -10.52
N GLY A 345 -41.63 -9.10 -9.49
CA GLY A 345 -42.80 -9.98 -9.46
C GLY A 345 -42.65 -11.29 -10.23
N LYS A 346 -41.57 -11.53 -10.97
CA LYS A 346 -41.31 -12.79 -11.68
C LYS A 346 -40.57 -13.78 -10.79
N ALA A 347 -41.03 -15.03 -10.74
CA ALA A 347 -40.37 -16.08 -9.98
C ALA A 347 -39.03 -16.48 -10.61
N VAL A 348 -37.99 -16.59 -9.77
CA VAL A 348 -36.63 -16.99 -10.15
C VAL A 348 -36.17 -18.09 -9.20
N ALA A 349 -35.71 -19.22 -9.74
CA ALA A 349 -35.14 -20.30 -8.94
C ALA A 349 -33.79 -19.89 -8.38
N LEU A 350 -33.55 -20.19 -7.11
CA LEU A 350 -32.29 -19.93 -6.44
C LEU A 350 -31.42 -21.19 -6.43
N GLU A 351 -30.13 -21.01 -6.71
CA GLU A 351 -29.15 -22.09 -6.54
C GLU A 351 -29.07 -22.56 -5.09
N SER A 352 -29.31 -21.65 -4.13
CA SER A 352 -29.46 -21.98 -2.71
C SER A 352 -30.44 -21.02 -2.03
N PRO A 353 -31.23 -21.49 -1.05
CA PRO A 353 -32.10 -20.60 -0.29
C PRO A 353 -31.31 -19.58 0.54
N PRO A 354 -31.89 -18.39 0.81
CA PRO A 354 -31.40 -17.44 1.81
C PRO A 354 -31.37 -18.09 3.19
N LYS A 355 -30.37 -17.75 4.00
CA LYS A 355 -30.16 -18.31 5.34
C LYS A 355 -30.06 -17.20 6.37
N LEU A 356 -30.48 -17.50 7.59
CA LEU A 356 -30.25 -16.65 8.74
C LEU A 356 -29.11 -17.28 9.57
N GLU A 357 -27.94 -16.65 9.57
CA GLU A 357 -26.74 -17.13 10.25
C GLU A 357 -26.26 -16.08 11.24
N VAL A 358 -26.19 -16.42 12.53
CA VAL A 358 -25.68 -15.53 13.61
C VAL A 358 -26.26 -14.11 13.49
N TYR A 359 -27.60 -14.02 13.45
CA TYR A 359 -28.37 -12.77 13.32
C TYR A 359 -28.16 -11.98 12.01
N THR A 360 -27.49 -12.56 11.01
CA THR A 360 -27.27 -11.95 9.71
C THR A 360 -27.96 -12.79 8.63
N THR A 361 -28.73 -12.13 7.78
CA THR A 361 -29.27 -12.79 6.58
C THR A 361 -28.17 -12.84 5.53
N VAL A 362 -27.85 -14.06 5.10
CA VAL A 362 -26.91 -14.33 4.01
C VAL A 362 -27.65 -14.87 2.80
N VAL A 363 -27.21 -14.43 1.63
CA VAL A 363 -27.84 -14.73 0.35
C VAL A 363 -26.79 -15.17 -0.67
N PRO A 364 -27.16 -15.98 -1.69
CA PRO A 364 -26.22 -16.34 -2.75
C PRO A 364 -25.73 -15.09 -3.48
N LEU A 365 -24.41 -14.89 -3.51
CA LEU A 365 -23.77 -13.70 -4.09
C LEU A 365 -24.16 -13.51 -5.56
N ARG A 366 -24.05 -14.59 -6.34
CA ARG A 366 -24.33 -14.61 -7.77
C ARG A 366 -25.74 -14.12 -8.08
N PHE A 367 -26.75 -14.67 -7.38
CA PHE A 367 -28.14 -14.27 -7.58
C PHE A 367 -28.35 -12.77 -7.37
N ILE A 368 -27.80 -12.21 -6.29
CA ILE A 368 -27.96 -10.78 -6.01
C ILE A 368 -27.30 -9.96 -7.11
N ALA A 369 -26.02 -10.21 -7.40
CA ALA A 369 -25.29 -9.45 -8.41
C ALA A 369 -25.93 -9.55 -9.81
N GLU A 370 -26.36 -10.73 -10.25
CA GLU A 370 -27.04 -10.91 -11.53
C GLU A 370 -28.44 -10.25 -11.55
N ALA A 371 -29.15 -10.20 -10.42
CA ALA A 371 -30.42 -9.47 -10.32
C ALA A 371 -30.23 -7.95 -10.46
N PHE A 372 -29.05 -7.41 -10.10
CA PHE A 372 -28.65 -6.03 -10.41
C PHE A 372 -28.10 -5.87 -11.86
N GLY A 373 -28.00 -6.95 -12.63
CA GLY A 373 -27.48 -6.95 -14.00
C GLY A 373 -25.96 -7.00 -14.09
N TYR A 374 -25.26 -7.41 -13.02
CA TYR A 374 -23.81 -7.45 -12.96
C TYR A 374 -23.25 -8.82 -13.34
N GLU A 375 -22.06 -8.83 -13.93
CA GLU A 375 -21.36 -10.07 -14.27
C GLU A 375 -20.58 -10.57 -13.06
N VAL A 376 -20.65 -11.88 -12.77
CA VAL A 376 -19.93 -12.51 -11.64
C VAL A 376 -19.03 -13.63 -12.12
N ASN A 377 -17.74 -13.51 -11.83
CA ASN A 377 -16.72 -14.50 -12.15
C ASN A 377 -16.01 -14.97 -10.88
N TYR A 378 -15.75 -16.27 -10.78
CA TYR A 378 -14.85 -16.80 -9.77
C TYR A 378 -13.45 -16.93 -10.35
N ARG A 379 -12.43 -16.46 -9.62
CA ARG A 379 -11.02 -16.55 -10.00
C ARG A 379 -10.36 -17.64 -9.16
N GLU A 380 -10.30 -18.85 -9.71
CA GLU A 380 -9.75 -20.03 -9.03
C GLU A 380 -8.35 -19.78 -8.45
N ARG A 381 -7.44 -19.18 -9.24
CA ARG A 381 -6.07 -18.91 -8.82
C ARG A 381 -5.97 -17.98 -7.61
N GLU A 382 -6.91 -17.04 -7.50
CA GLU A 382 -6.93 -16.02 -6.46
C GLU A 382 -7.89 -16.37 -5.32
N HIS A 383 -8.66 -17.46 -5.47
CA HIS A 383 -9.81 -17.79 -4.64
C HIS A 383 -10.78 -16.62 -4.41
N SER A 384 -10.87 -15.71 -5.39
CA SER A 384 -11.60 -14.45 -5.27
C SER A 384 -12.87 -14.44 -6.15
N VAL A 385 -13.89 -13.68 -5.72
CA VAL A 385 -15.05 -13.38 -6.57
C VAL A 385 -14.90 -12.00 -7.20
N GLU A 386 -14.96 -11.93 -8.52
CA GLU A 386 -15.05 -10.69 -9.27
C GLU A 386 -16.49 -10.36 -9.63
N ILE A 387 -16.89 -9.12 -9.36
CA ILE A 387 -18.15 -8.53 -9.82
C ILE A 387 -17.82 -7.37 -10.76
N TRP A 388 -18.43 -7.37 -11.94
CA TRP A 388 -18.35 -6.27 -12.90
C TRP A 388 -19.72 -5.65 -13.08
N THR A 389 -19.84 -4.39 -12.68
CA THR A 389 -21.12 -3.66 -12.68
C THR A 389 -21.40 -2.95 -14.01
N GLY A 390 -20.37 -2.81 -14.86
CA GLY A 390 -20.44 -2.05 -16.11
C GLY A 390 -20.36 -0.53 -15.91
N PHE A 391 -20.27 -0.05 -14.66
CA PHE A 391 -19.94 1.34 -14.38
C PHE A 391 -18.43 1.56 -14.52
N THR A 392 -18.03 2.55 -15.30
CA THR A 392 -16.68 3.13 -15.22
C THR A 392 -16.61 3.99 -13.95
N ASP A 393 -15.43 4.16 -13.35
CA ASP A 393 -15.25 4.94 -12.11
C ASP A 393 -15.81 6.37 -12.19
N GLN A 394 -15.92 6.93 -13.41
CA GLN A 394 -16.50 8.25 -13.69
C GLN A 394 -18.03 8.31 -13.50
N ALA A 395 -18.72 7.17 -13.57
CA ALA A 395 -20.18 7.07 -13.56
C ALA A 395 -20.75 6.57 -12.22
N ARG A 396 -19.90 6.18 -11.26
CA ARG A 396 -20.37 5.66 -9.98
C ARG A 396 -20.83 6.84 -9.10
N PRO A 397 -22.11 6.87 -8.65
CA PRO A 397 -22.57 7.93 -7.76
C PRO A 397 -21.75 7.91 -6.46
N PRO A 398 -21.46 9.09 -5.85
CA PRO A 398 -20.75 9.14 -4.58
C PRO A 398 -21.47 8.26 -3.56
N ALA A 399 -20.70 7.53 -2.76
CA ALA A 399 -21.24 6.72 -1.67
C ALA A 399 -22.19 7.60 -0.85
N ALA A 400 -23.44 7.18 -0.69
CA ALA A 400 -24.43 7.93 0.06
C ALA A 400 -23.86 8.25 1.44
N ALA A 401 -23.71 9.53 1.75
CA ALA A 401 -23.23 9.97 3.05
C ALA A 401 -24.22 9.49 4.13
N SER A 402 -23.76 8.55 4.95
CA SER A 402 -24.51 8.01 6.10
C SER A 402 -24.36 8.88 7.34
#